data_AF-A0A7X7WSU6-F1
#
_entry.id   AF-A0A7X7WSU6-F1
#
_cell.length_a   1.000
_cell.length_b   1.000
_cell.length_c   1.000
_cell.angle_alpha   90.00
_cell.angle_beta   90.00
_cell.angle_gamma   90.00
#
_symmetry.space_group_name_H-M   'P 1'
#
loop_
_entity.id
_entity.type
_entity.pdbx_description
1 polymer ?
#
loop_
_entity_poly.entity_id
_entity_poly.type
_entity_poly.pdbx_seq_one_letter_code
_entity_poly.pdbx_strand_id
1 'polypeptide(L)'
;MPRKKFRTVNLRQQVNAERKRNNLIFFTFTGVALLYLGITLLTGENGLMKYLELQKTQQKLTAEIVTLDQQNKQLKKQVDALKNDPFYIEKSAREEFGLAKKNELIFQFEDARKK
;
A
#
# COMPACT_ATOMS: atom_id res chain seq x y z
N MET A 1 -86.76 -7.17 -31.73
CA MET A 1 -85.48 -7.83 -31.37
C MET A 1 -84.42 -6.77 -31.09
N PRO A 2 -83.71 -6.75 -29.94
CA PRO A 2 -82.72 -5.72 -29.67
C PRO A 2 -81.34 -6.09 -30.25
N ARG A 3 -80.75 -5.18 -31.01
CA ARG A 3 -79.38 -5.31 -31.53
C ARG A 3 -78.37 -5.01 -30.42
N LYS A 4 -77.52 -5.99 -30.07
CA LYS A 4 -76.38 -5.79 -29.15
C LYS A 4 -75.38 -4.81 -29.79
N LYS A 5 -75.15 -3.67 -29.13
CA LYS A 5 -74.10 -2.71 -29.50
C LYS A 5 -72.75 -3.27 -29.05
N PHE A 6 -71.88 -3.59 -30.00
CA PHE A 6 -70.49 -3.92 -29.71
C PHE A 6 -69.75 -2.64 -29.33
N ARG A 7 -69.16 -2.61 -28.12
CA ARG A 7 -68.26 -1.54 -27.70
C ARG A 7 -66.98 -1.65 -28.53
N THR A 8 -66.71 -0.67 -29.37
CA THR A 8 -65.43 -0.54 -30.08
C THR A 8 -64.37 -0.14 -29.06
N VAL A 9 -63.69 -1.13 -28.50
CA VAL A 9 -62.51 -0.89 -27.68
C VAL A 9 -61.43 -0.31 -28.60
N ASN A 10 -60.84 0.82 -28.25
CA ASN A 10 -59.73 1.40 -28.99
C ASN A 10 -58.46 0.55 -28.75
N LEU A 11 -58.31 -0.55 -29.50
CA LEU A 11 -57.17 -1.48 -29.42
C LEU A 11 -55.83 -0.77 -29.55
N ARG A 12 -55.74 0.26 -30.41
CA ARG A 12 -54.50 1.07 -30.58
C ARG A 12 -54.10 1.79 -29.30
N GLN A 13 -55.07 2.28 -28.52
CA GLN A 13 -54.79 2.98 -27.27
C GLN A 13 -54.37 2.01 -26.16
N GLN A 14 -54.95 0.80 -26.11
CA GLN A 14 -54.55 -0.24 -25.18
C GLN A 14 -53.12 -0.74 -25.44
N VAL A 15 -52.80 -1.06 -26.70
CA VAL A 15 -51.44 -1.53 -27.07
C VAL A 15 -50.38 -0.46 -26.77
N ASN A 16 -50.68 0.82 -27.02
CA ASN A 16 -49.75 1.91 -26.71
C ASN A 16 -49.57 2.12 -25.19
N ALA A 17 -50.63 1.96 -24.39
CA ALA A 17 -50.54 2.06 -22.94
C ALA A 17 -49.73 0.89 -22.33
N GLU A 18 -49.94 -0.32 -22.82
CA GLU A 18 -49.14 -1.50 -22.42
C GLU A 18 -47.68 -1.39 -22.85
N ARG A 19 -47.43 -0.94 -24.09
CA ARG A 19 -46.07 -0.69 -24.60
C ARG A 19 -45.36 0.39 -23.81
N LYS A 20 -46.05 1.48 -23.43
CA LYS A 20 -45.48 2.55 -22.60
C LYS A 20 -45.14 2.05 -21.19
N ARG A 21 -46.00 1.20 -20.60
CA ARG A 21 -45.75 0.58 -19.29
C ARG A 21 -44.54 -0.35 -19.33
N ASN A 22 -44.44 -1.19 -20.35
CA ASN A 22 -43.33 -2.13 -20.47
C ASN A 22 -42.00 -1.41 -20.75
N ASN A 23 -42.01 -0.36 -21.57
CA ASN A 23 -40.83 0.47 -21.77
C ASN A 23 -40.41 1.18 -20.48
N LEU A 24 -41.36 1.69 -19.68
CA LEU A 24 -41.05 2.30 -18.39
C LEU A 24 -40.38 1.30 -17.44
N ILE A 25 -40.93 0.09 -17.33
CA ILE A 25 -40.36 -0.98 -16.51
C ILE A 25 -38.96 -1.38 -17.01
N PHE A 26 -38.78 -1.47 -18.33
CA PHE A 26 -37.48 -1.76 -18.91
C PHE A 26 -36.47 -0.68 -18.54
N PHE A 27 -36.81 0.60 -18.73
CA PHE A 27 -35.91 1.70 -18.39
C PHE A 27 -35.61 1.79 -16.90
N THR A 28 -36.58 1.52 -16.02
CA THR A 28 -36.30 1.48 -14.58
C THR A 28 -35.37 0.32 -14.21
N PHE A 29 -35.58 -0.86 -14.80
CA PHE A 29 -34.72 -2.01 -14.56
C PHE A 29 -33.30 -1.78 -15.08
N THR A 30 -33.16 -1.22 -16.29
CA THR A 30 -31.86 -0.84 -16.86
C THR A 30 -31.17 0.23 -16.01
N GLY A 31 -31.91 1.24 -15.54
CA GLY A 31 -31.37 2.28 -14.67
C GLY A 31 -30.85 1.73 -13.34
N VAL A 32 -31.60 0.82 -12.71
CA VAL A 32 -31.17 0.16 -11.47
C VAL A 32 -29.94 -0.73 -11.71
N ALA A 33 -29.91 -1.48 -12.81
CA ALA A 33 -28.75 -2.31 -13.16
C ALA A 33 -27.49 -1.47 -13.41
N LEU A 34 -27.61 -0.34 -14.10
CA LEU A 34 -26.50 0.60 -14.32
C LEU A 34 -26.03 1.24 -13.02
N LEU A 35 -26.94 1.63 -12.13
CA LEU A 35 -26.59 2.15 -10.80
C LEU A 35 -25.87 1.11 -9.96
N TYR A 36 -26.35 -0.13 -9.95
CA TYR A 36 -25.69 -1.23 -9.25
C TYR A 36 -24.27 -1.47 -9.76
N LEU A 37 -24.09 -1.53 -11.09
CA LEU A 37 -22.76 -1.66 -11.72
C LEU A 37 -21.86 -0.45 -11.40
N GLY A 38 -22.40 0.76 -11.42
CA GLY A 38 -21.66 1.97 -11.08
C GLY A 38 -21.14 1.93 -9.63
N ILE A 39 -21.98 1.53 -8.69
CA ILE A 39 -21.59 1.41 -7.28
C ILE A 39 -20.53 0.31 -7.12
N THR A 40 -20.75 -0.88 -7.67
CA THR A 40 -19.78 -1.99 -7.52
C THR A 40 -18.43 -1.70 -8.17
N LEU A 41 -18.37 -0.94 -9.27
CA LEU A 41 -17.10 -0.51 -9.86
C LEU A 41 -16.39 0.58 -9.04
N LEU A 42 -17.13 1.44 -8.36
CA LEU A 42 -16.55 2.49 -7.52
C LEU A 42 -16.11 1.97 -6.14
N THR A 43 -16.91 1.11 -5.51
CA THR A 43 -16.72 0.61 -4.14
C THR A 43 -16.32 -0.86 -4.04
N GLY A 44 -16.21 -1.57 -5.16
CA GLY A 44 -15.76 -2.97 -5.17
C GLY A 44 -14.31 -3.11 -4.70
N GLU A 45 -13.92 -4.34 -4.38
CA GLU A 45 -12.57 -4.67 -3.86
C GLU A 45 -11.43 -4.20 -4.79
N ASN A 46 -11.69 -4.15 -6.10
CA ASN A 46 -10.78 -3.63 -7.13
C ASN A 46 -11.23 -2.26 -7.69
N GLY A 47 -12.04 -1.52 -6.92
CA GLY A 47 -12.62 -0.26 -7.36
C GLY A 47 -11.61 0.87 -7.49
N LEU A 48 -12.04 1.94 -8.15
CA LEU A 48 -11.21 3.11 -8.45
C LEU A 48 -10.59 3.74 -7.19
N MET A 49 -11.33 3.76 -6.08
CA MET A 49 -10.83 4.31 -4.82
C MET A 49 -9.66 3.51 -4.25
N LYS A 50 -9.71 2.18 -4.36
CA LYS A 50 -8.62 1.33 -3.86
C LYS A 50 -7.36 1.52 -4.69
N TYR A 51 -7.51 1.66 -6.01
CA TYR A 51 -6.39 1.96 -6.90
C TYR A 51 -5.69 3.27 -6.53
N LEU A 52 -6.46 4.34 -6.28
CA LEU A 52 -5.90 5.64 -5.89
C LEU A 52 -5.17 5.59 -4.54
N GLU A 53 -5.73 4.88 -3.57
CA GLU A 53 -5.09 4.67 -2.27
C GLU A 53 -3.78 3.87 -2.43
N LEU A 54 -3.80 2.81 -3.23
CA LEU A 54 -2.65 1.96 -3.47
C LEU A 54 -1.54 2.73 -4.18
N GLN A 55 -1.89 3.57 -5.16
CA GLN A 55 -0.94 4.43 -5.87
C GLN A 55 -0.27 5.43 -4.91
N LYS A 56 -1.04 6.09 -4.03
CA LYS A 56 -0.49 6.97 -2.99
C LYS A 56 0.42 6.22 -2.04
N THR A 57 0.02 5.03 -1.62
CA THR A 57 0.79 4.18 -0.70
C THR A 57 2.12 3.76 -1.34
N GLN A 58 2.08 3.35 -2.61
CA GLN A 58 3.28 3.01 -3.37
C GLN A 58 4.25 4.19 -3.43
N GLN A 59 3.77 5.38 -3.81
CA GLN A 59 4.60 6.59 -3.88
C GLN A 59 5.23 6.93 -2.52
N LYS A 60 4.45 6.83 -1.43
CA LYS A 60 4.95 7.07 -0.06
C LYS A 60 6.06 6.08 0.31
N LEU A 61 5.84 4.78 0.09
CA LEU A 61 6.82 3.74 0.38
C LEU A 61 8.09 3.91 -0.45
N THR A 62 7.97 4.26 -1.73
CA THR A 62 9.13 4.54 -2.57
C THR A 62 9.94 5.72 -2.05
N ALA A 63 9.28 6.80 -1.62
CA ALA A 63 9.97 7.94 -1.00
C ALA A 63 10.68 7.54 0.30
N GLU A 64 10.03 6.73 1.14
CA GLU A 64 10.59 6.23 2.39
C GLU A 64 11.80 5.31 2.17
N ILE A 65 11.77 4.46 1.14
CA ILE A 65 12.94 3.64 0.76
C ILE A 65 14.12 4.55 0.39
N VAL A 66 13.89 5.60 -0.38
CA VAL A 66 14.97 6.53 -0.80
C VAL A 66 15.56 7.25 0.41
N THR A 67 14.72 7.74 1.33
CA THR A 67 15.22 8.43 2.53
C THR A 67 16.00 7.47 3.44
N LEU A 68 15.50 6.25 3.65
CA LEU A 68 16.18 5.24 4.46
C LEU A 68 17.50 4.79 3.82
N ASP A 69 17.57 4.66 2.50
CA ASP A 69 18.82 4.33 1.80
C ASP A 69 19.87 5.44 1.98
N GLN A 70 19.45 6.71 1.89
CA GLN A 70 20.34 7.84 2.15
C GLN A 70 20.85 7.85 3.61
N GLN A 71 19.96 7.62 4.58
CA GLN A 71 20.35 7.52 6.00
C GLN A 71 21.30 6.37 6.24
N ASN A 72 21.04 5.19 5.67
CA ASN A 72 21.93 4.04 5.74
C ASN A 72 23.32 4.34 5.15
N LYS A 73 23.38 5.01 4.00
CA LYS A 73 24.64 5.43 3.38
C LYS A 73 25.42 6.39 4.28
N GLN A 74 24.73 7.36 4.90
CA GLN A 74 25.37 8.28 5.85
C GLN A 74 25.88 7.58 7.10
N LEU A 75 25.07 6.72 7.71
CA LEU A 75 25.46 5.95 8.88
C LEU A 75 26.64 5.02 8.58
N LYS A 76 26.64 4.34 7.43
CA LYS A 76 27.79 3.52 7.01
C LYS A 76 29.06 4.35 6.90
N LYS A 77 29.00 5.53 6.26
CA LYS A 77 30.16 6.44 6.20
C LYS A 77 30.66 6.85 7.59
N GLN A 78 29.76 7.12 8.53
CA GLN A 78 30.13 7.46 9.91
C GLN A 78 30.79 6.27 10.62
N VAL A 79 30.22 5.06 10.48
CA VAL A 79 30.80 3.83 11.04
C VAL A 79 32.17 3.56 10.43
N ASP A 80 32.33 3.71 9.12
CA ASP A 80 33.62 3.52 8.45
C ASP A 80 34.63 4.57 8.91
N ALA A 81 34.22 5.83 9.10
CA ALA A 81 35.10 6.87 9.65
C ALA A 81 35.53 6.56 11.09
N LEU A 82 34.63 6.04 11.93
CA LEU A 82 34.92 5.66 13.32
C LEU A 82 35.77 4.38 13.41
N LYS A 83 35.50 3.36 12.59
CA LYS A 83 36.22 2.09 12.60
C LYS A 83 37.62 2.20 12.02
N ASN A 84 37.81 3.06 11.01
CA ASN A 84 39.11 3.28 10.41
C ASN A 84 39.97 4.28 11.19
N ASP A 85 39.48 4.81 12.32
CA ASP A 85 40.32 5.58 13.23
C ASP A 85 41.42 4.66 13.80
N PRO A 86 42.70 4.92 13.51
CA PRO A 86 43.81 4.13 14.00
C PRO A 86 43.79 3.96 15.52
N PHE A 87 43.27 4.96 16.24
CA PHE A 87 43.15 4.91 17.70
C PHE A 87 42.18 3.83 18.16
N TYR A 88 41.02 3.68 17.49
CA TYR A 88 40.01 2.69 17.87
C TYR A 88 40.46 1.27 17.56
N ILE A 89 41.14 1.09 16.42
CA ILE A 89 41.77 -0.18 16.03
C ILE A 89 42.87 -0.55 17.04
N GLU A 90 43.75 0.39 17.36
CA GLU A 90 44.84 0.16 18.31
C GLU A 90 44.31 -0.13 19.72
N LYS A 91 43.28 0.60 20.17
CA LYS A 91 42.64 0.39 21.47
C LYS A 91 42.01 -1.00 21.57
N SER A 92 41.21 -1.41 20.60
CA SER A 92 40.61 -2.76 20.58
C SER A 92 41.70 -3.85 20.49
N ALA A 93 42.74 -3.66 19.66
CA ALA A 93 43.88 -4.58 19.59
C ALA A 93 44.61 -4.73 20.94
N ARG A 94 44.80 -3.64 21.69
CA ARG A 94 45.47 -3.64 23.01
C ARG A 94 44.59 -4.20 24.12
N GLU A 95 43.32 -3.77 24.20
CA GLU A 95 42.40 -4.11 25.30
C GLU A 95 41.77 -5.50 25.14
N GLU A 96 41.32 -5.86 23.94
CA GLU A 96 40.57 -7.10 23.71
C GLU A 96 41.48 -8.26 23.30
N PHE A 97 42.54 -7.98 22.55
CA PHE A 97 43.44 -9.00 22.00
C PHE A 97 44.84 -9.00 22.64
N GLY A 98 45.17 -8.02 23.50
CA GLY A 98 46.48 -7.92 24.15
C GLY A 98 47.64 -7.73 23.18
N LEU A 99 47.38 -7.26 21.97
CA LEU A 99 48.38 -7.09 20.92
C LEU A 99 49.19 -5.81 21.12
N ALA A 100 50.48 -5.87 20.84
CA ALA A 100 51.40 -4.74 20.87
C ALA A 100 52.27 -4.74 19.61
N LYS A 101 52.84 -3.60 19.23
CA LYS A 101 53.75 -3.54 18.05
C LYS A 101 55.01 -4.35 18.33
N LYS A 102 55.72 -4.76 17.26
CA LYS A 102 56.93 -5.59 17.32
C LYS A 102 58.05 -5.02 18.22
N ASN A 103 58.01 -3.71 18.48
CA ASN A 103 58.96 -2.94 19.29
C ASN A 103 58.39 -2.49 20.65
N GLU A 104 57.27 -3.06 21.10
CA GLU A 104 56.62 -2.72 22.38
C GLU A 104 56.65 -3.92 23.35
N LEU A 105 56.70 -3.64 24.66
CA LEU A 105 56.68 -4.65 25.74
C LEU A 105 55.31 -4.63 26.43
N ILE A 106 54.71 -5.80 26.62
CA ILE A 106 53.42 -5.97 27.31
C ILE A 106 53.70 -6.23 28.80
N PHE A 107 53.19 -5.36 29.67
CA PHE A 107 53.24 -5.57 31.13
C PHE A 107 51.90 -6.09 31.62
N GLN A 108 51.85 -7.36 32.04
CA GLN A 108 50.69 -7.93 32.73
C GLN A 108 50.94 -7.87 34.24
N PHE A 109 50.03 -7.23 34.97
CA PHE A 109 50.08 -7.20 36.43
C PHE A 109 49.24 -8.36 36.94
N GLU A 110 49.88 -9.36 37.55
CA GLU A 110 49.15 -10.35 38.34
C GLU A 110 48.62 -9.66 39.59
N ASP A 111 47.29 -9.68 39.75
CA ASP A 111 46.63 -9.11 40.93
C ASP A 111 47.09 -9.92 42.14
N ALA A 112 47.99 -9.34 42.94
CA ALA A 112 48.62 -9.96 44.10
C ALA A 112 47.63 -10.09 45.27
N ARG A 113 46.51 -10.78 45.05
CA ARG A 113 45.50 -11.11 46.06
C ARG A 113 44.84 -12.45 45.76
N LYS A 114 45.60 -13.54 45.82
CA LYS A 114 45.12 -14.83 46.31
C LYS A 114 46.24 -15.59 47.02
N LYS A 115 46.38 -15.34 48.32
CA LYS A 115 46.80 -16.33 49.31
C LYS A 115 45.96 -16.14 50.55
#